data_AF-A0A936IF95-F1
#
_entry.id   AF-A0A936IF95-F1
#
_cell.length_a   1.000
_cell.length_b   1.000
_cell.length_c   1.000
_cell.angle_alpha   90.00
_cell.angle_beta   90.00
_cell.angle_gamma   90.00
#
_symmetry.space_group_name_H-M   'P 1'
#
loop_
_entity.id
_entity.type
_entity.pdbx_description
1 polymer ?
#
loop_
_entity_poly.entity_id
_entity_poly.type
_entity_poly.pdbx_seq_one_letter_code
_entity_poly.pdbx_strand_id
1 'polypeptide(L)' 'MIITSPNNPVGNSFDINYLEFLLNLYPESMIIVDAVYCEFGNVDYTPLVMKYKNLIVLL' A
#
# COMPACT_ATOMS: atom_id res chain seq x y z
N MET A 1 5.09 6.55 6.82
CA MET A 1 3.78 5.99 7.23
C MET A 1 3.77 4.50 6.90
N ILE A 2 3.25 3.66 7.78
CA ILE A 2 3.14 2.21 7.54
C ILE A 2 1.65 1.86 7.44
N ILE A 3 1.27 1.13 6.39
CA ILE A 3 -0.08 0.65 6.14
C ILE A 3 -0.02 -0.87 5.99
N THR A 4 -0.77 -1.61 6.81
CA THR A 4 -0.93 -3.06 6.69
C THR A 4 -2.15 -3.35 5.83
N SER A 5 -1.97 -4.02 4.70
CA SER A 5 -3.06 -4.33 3.78
C SER A 5 -2.81 -5.60 2.96
N PRO A 6 -3.59 -6.69 3.16
CA PRO A 6 -4.65 -6.84 4.16
C PRO A 6 -4.17 -6.64 5.60
N ASN A 7 -4.98 -5.96 6.42
CA ASN A 7 -4.62 -5.63 7.80
C ASN A 7 -4.74 -6.85 8.72
N ASN A 8 -3.74 -7.12 9.57
CA ASN A 8 -3.84 -8.12 10.65
C ASN A 8 -4.27 -7.43 11.96
N PRO A 9 -5.31 -7.90 12.70
CA PRO A 9 -6.07 -9.15 12.53
C PRO A 9 -7.41 -9.02 11.79
N VAL A 10 -7.76 -7.84 11.31
CA VAL A 10 -9.12 -7.55 10.80
C VAL A 10 -9.37 -8.14 9.39
N GLY A 11 -8.32 -8.34 8.61
CA GLY A 11 -8.35 -8.88 7.26
C GLY A 11 -8.81 -7.89 6.17
N ASN A 12 -9.16 -6.66 6.54
CA ASN A 12 -9.62 -5.67 5.56
C ASN A 12 -8.45 -5.14 4.71
N SER A 13 -8.73 -4.89 3.43
CA SER A 13 -7.76 -4.29 2.49
C SER A 13 -7.95 -2.79 2.36
N PHE A 14 -6.88 -2.10 2.02
CA PHE A 14 -6.81 -0.68 1.75
C PHE A 14 -7.11 -0.42 0.27
N ASP A 15 -7.96 0.56 -0.02
CA ASP A 15 -8.32 0.90 -1.40
C ASP A 15 -7.13 1.51 -2.15
N ILE A 16 -6.91 1.08 -3.39
CA ILE A 16 -5.78 1.52 -4.21
C ILE A 16 -5.86 3.02 -4.54
N ASN A 17 -7.05 3.56 -4.78
CA ASN A 17 -7.24 4.98 -5.07
C ASN A 17 -6.93 5.83 -3.84
N TYR A 18 -7.27 5.32 -2.65
CA TYR A 18 -6.95 6.01 -1.41
C TYR A 18 -5.45 5.96 -1.10
N LEU A 19 -4.76 4.86 -1.43
CA LEU A 19 -3.30 4.80 -1.34
C LEU A 19 -2.64 5.84 -2.28
N GLU A 20 -3.09 5.90 -3.54
CA GLU A 20 -2.60 6.91 -4.49
C GLU A 20 -2.88 8.34 -4.01
N PHE A 21 -4.05 8.59 -3.43
CA PHE A 21 -4.36 9.89 -2.81
C PHE A 21 -3.33 10.27 -1.73
N LEU A 22 -3.01 9.35 -0.82
CA LEU A 22 -2.02 9.60 0.23
C LEU A 22 -0.61 9.78 -0.32
N LEU A 23 -0.22 9.02 -1.34
CA LEU A 23 1.08 9.14 -2.00
C LEU A 23 1.27 10.52 -2.65
N ASN A 24 0.20 11.06 -3.25
CA ASN A 24 0.20 12.40 -3.82
C ASN A 24 0.12 13.50 -2.75
N LEU A 25 -0.61 13.27 -1.67
CA LEU A 25 -0.77 14.24 -0.58
C LEU A 25 0.53 14.42 0.23
N TYR A 26 1.33 13.36 0.34
CA TYR A 26 2.58 13.35 1.11
C TYR A 26 3.79 12.93 0.27
N PRO A 27 4.18 13.73 -0.75
CA PRO A 27 5.24 13.35 -1.69
C PRO A 27 6.62 13.18 -1.02
N GLU A 28 6.89 13.93 0.05
CA GLU A 28 8.14 13.87 0.81
C GLU A 28 8.15 12.80 1.90
N SER A 29 7.01 12.14 2.16
CA SER A 29 6.91 11.09 3.17
C SER A 29 6.98 9.71 2.53
N MET A 30 7.87 8.87 3.03
CA MET A 30 7.90 7.47 2.64
C MET A 30 6.67 6.72 3.19
N ILE A 31 5.93 6.08 2.30
CA ILE A 31 4.79 5.20 2.61
C ILE A 31 5.24 3.76 2.37
N ILE A 32 5.08 2.93 3.39
CA ILE A 32 5.40 1.51 3.36
C ILE A 32 4.09 0.74 3.47
N VAL A 33 3.78 -0.08 2.48
CA VAL A 33 2.64 -0.99 2.51
C VAL A 33 3.16 -2.39 2.84
N ASP A 34 2.76 -2.89 4.01
CA ASP A 34 2.96 -4.28 4.39
C ASP A 34 1.83 -5.12 3.78
N ALA A 35 2.18 -5.85 2.71
CA ALA A 35 1.28 -6.60 1.85
C ALA A 35 1.56 -8.11 1.88
N VAL A 36 2.09 -8.65 2.99
CA VAL A 36 2.42 -10.08 3.13
C VAL A 36 1.24 -11.04 2.99
N TYR A 37 0.00 -10.53 3.06
CA TYR A 37 -1.21 -11.31 2.82
C TYR A 37 -1.89 -10.99 1.49
N CYS A 38 -1.26 -10.20 0.60
CA CYS A 38 -1.92 -9.75 -0.65
C CYS A 38 -2.22 -10.90 -1.61
N GLU A 39 -1.46 -12.00 -1.53
CA GLU A 39 -1.73 -13.24 -2.29
C GLU A 39 -3.09 -13.87 -1.95
N PHE A 40 -3.67 -13.55 -0.79
CA PHE A 40 -5.01 -13.96 -0.36
C PHE A 40 -6.05 -12.85 -0.57
N GLY A 41 -5.64 -11.67 -1.02
CA GLY A 41 -6.47 -10.50 -1.23
C GLY A 41 -6.85 -10.30 -2.71
N ASN A 42 -7.63 -9.24 -2.97
CA ASN A 42 -8.05 -8.85 -4.32
C ASN A 42 -7.29 -7.62 -4.86
N VAL A 43 -6.31 -7.10 -4.12
CA VAL A 43 -5.61 -5.86 -4.45
C VAL A 43 -4.12 -6.11 -4.55
N ASP A 44 -3.53 -5.74 -5.68
CA ASP A 44 -2.10 -5.77 -5.93
C ASP A 44 -1.55 -4.34 -5.98
N TYR A 45 -0.67 -4.01 -5.04
CA TYR A 45 -0.03 -2.69 -4.94
C TYR A 45 1.29 -2.60 -5.71
N THR A 46 1.84 -3.72 -6.19
CA THR A 46 3.15 -3.78 -6.83
C THR A 46 3.28 -2.90 -8.08
N PRO A 47 2.24 -2.71 -8.93
CA PRO A 47 2.35 -1.83 -10.09
C PRO A 47 2.60 -0.37 -9.74
N LEU A 48 2.20 0.08 -8.54
CA LEU A 48 2.34 1.46 -8.10
C LEU A 48 3.79 1.84 -7.77
N VAL A 49 4.65 0.87 -7.46
CA VAL A 49 6.06 1.12 -7.12
C VAL A 49 6.81 1.75 -8.30
N MET A 50 6.40 1.46 -9.53
CA MET A 50 6.97 2.08 -10.73
C MET A 50 6.53 3.54 -10.92
N LYS A 51 5.40 3.93 -10.33
CA LYS A 51 4.80 5.27 -10.46
C LYS A 51 5.20 6.21 -9.34
N TYR A 52 5.39 5.68 -8.12
CA TYR A 52 5.58 6.47 -6.92
C TYR A 52 6.93 6.20 -6.25
N LYS A 53 7.80 7.22 -6.26
CA LYS A 53 9.14 7.13 -5.63
C LYS A 53 9.09 7.07 -4.10
N ASN A 54 7.99 7.50 -3.50
CA ASN A 54 7.76 7.51 -2.06
C ASN A 54 6.98 6.28 -1.58
N LEU A 55 6.93 5.20 -2.36
CA LEU A 55 6.26 3.95 -2.02
C LEU A 55 7.25 2.79 -1.90
N ILE A 56 7.10 2.01 -0.83
CA ILE A 56 7.68 0.67 -0.67
C ILE A 56 6.53 -0.31 -0.44
N VAL A 57 6.56 -1.47 -1.11
CA VAL A 57 5.64 -2.58 -0.87
C VAL A 57 6.45 -3.77 -0.36
N LEU A 58 6.08 -4.28 0.81
CA LEU A 58 6.64 -5.51 1.39
C LEU A 58 5.70 -6.67 1.03
N LEU A 59 6.27 -7.75 0.51
CA LEU A 59 5.56 -8.97 0.11
C LEU A 59 5.95 -10.12 1.02
#